data_AF-A0A949EB78-F1
#
_entry.id   AF-A0A949EB78-F1
#
_cell.length_a   1.000
_cell.length_b   1.000
_cell.length_c   1.000
_cell.angle_alpha   90.00
_cell.angle_beta   90.00
_cell.angle_gamma   90.00
#
_symmetry.space_group_name_H-M   'P 1'
#
loop_
_entity.id
_entity.type
_entity.pdbx_description
1 polymer ?
#
loop_
_entity_poly.entity_id
_entity_poly.type
_entity_poly.pdbx_seq_one_letter_code
_entity_poly.pdbx_strand_id
1 'polypeptide(L)'
;AFLKTQNVVLTGAQGVSLVFEQKREDLPKGYWYVSFDEKEALWKDADGSHRVPHVRRYSGGDWYFDLGTFENVWYNDHCLLCFCD
;
A
#
# COMPACT_ATOMS: atom_id res chain seq x y z
N ALA A 1 -14.25 -4.14 -7.49
CA ALA A 1 -15.54 -3.48 -7.80
C ALA A 1 -15.54 -2.02 -7.35
N PHE A 2 -15.33 -1.69 -6.07
CA PHE A 2 -15.34 -0.31 -5.55
C PHE A 2 -14.23 0.61 -6.12
N LEU A 3 -12.95 0.21 -6.09
CA LEU A 3 -11.85 1.09 -6.57
C LEU A 3 -11.99 1.47 -8.05
N LYS A 4 -12.49 0.54 -8.88
CA LYS A 4 -12.78 0.80 -10.29
C LYS A 4 -13.89 1.84 -10.48
N THR A 5 -14.88 1.94 -9.57
CA THR A 5 -15.90 2.99 -9.65
C THR A 5 -15.39 4.35 -9.21
N GLN A 6 -14.24 4.41 -8.54
CA GLN A 6 -13.59 5.65 -8.12
C GLN A 6 -12.56 6.15 -9.16
N ASN A 7 -12.49 5.54 -10.35
CA ASN A 7 -11.48 5.84 -11.38
C ASN A 7 -10.03 5.77 -10.86
N VAL A 8 -9.77 4.86 -9.93
CA VAL A 8 -8.44 4.71 -9.33
C VAL A 8 -7.50 4.03 -10.31
N VAL A 9 -6.33 4.65 -10.50
CA VAL A 9 -5.17 4.05 -11.14
C VAL A 9 -4.50 3.12 -10.14
N LEU A 10 -4.42 1.83 -10.50
CA LEU A 10 -3.73 0.84 -9.71
C LEU A 10 -2.23 0.91 -10.03
N THR A 11 -1.46 1.44 -9.10
CA THR A 11 -0.04 1.77 -9.31
C THR A 11 0.92 0.66 -8.88
N GLY A 12 0.40 -0.52 -8.52
CA GLY A 12 1.24 -1.63 -8.07
C GLY A 12 2.17 -1.24 -6.93
N ALA A 13 3.38 -1.79 -6.98
CA ALA A 13 4.44 -1.51 -6.02
C ALA A 13 4.95 -0.06 -6.05
N GLN A 14 4.82 0.63 -7.20
CA GLN A 14 5.42 1.94 -7.41
C GLN A 14 4.68 3.07 -6.69
N GLY A 15 3.38 2.91 -6.42
CA GLY A 15 2.58 3.95 -5.77
C GLY A 15 3.08 4.31 -4.36
N VAL A 16 3.40 3.31 -3.53
CA VAL A 16 3.94 3.58 -2.18
C VAL A 16 5.28 4.30 -2.26
N SER A 17 6.18 3.83 -3.13
CA SER A 17 7.51 4.45 -3.29
C SER A 17 7.40 5.90 -3.75
N LEU A 18 6.51 6.19 -4.72
CA LEU A 18 6.29 7.53 -5.23
C LEU A 18 5.80 8.49 -4.13
N VAL A 19 4.80 8.07 -3.36
CA VAL A 19 4.27 8.88 -2.24
C VAL A 19 5.34 9.03 -1.15
N PHE A 20 6.12 7.98 -0.88
CA PHE A 20 7.20 8.08 0.09
C PHE A 20 8.27 9.10 -0.34
N GLU A 21 8.66 9.12 -1.61
CA GLU A 21 9.67 10.05 -2.11
C GLU A 21 9.16 11.50 -2.15
N GLN A 22 7.91 11.72 -2.55
CA GLN A 22 7.40 13.06 -2.83
C GLN A 22 6.58 13.69 -1.70
N LYS A 23 5.96 12.86 -0.84
CA LYS A 23 4.87 13.26 0.06
C LYS A 23 4.92 12.58 1.43
N ARG A 24 6.00 11.88 1.81
CA ARG A 24 6.05 11.15 3.10
C ARG A 24 5.77 12.03 4.32
N GLU A 25 6.16 13.30 4.27
CA GLU A 25 5.96 14.21 5.41
C GLU A 25 4.48 14.60 5.58
N ASP A 26 3.67 14.48 4.52
CA ASP A 26 2.23 14.76 4.54
C ASP A 26 1.41 13.57 5.07
N LEU A 27 2.00 12.37 5.18
CA LEU A 27 1.30 11.16 5.62
C LEU A 27 1.01 11.19 7.13
N PRO A 28 -0.23 10.99 7.61
CA PRO A 28 -0.49 10.86 9.05
C PRO A 28 0.41 9.86 9.78
N LYS A 29 0.79 10.17 11.01
CA LYS A 29 1.53 9.24 11.87
C LYS A 29 0.59 8.18 12.45
N GLY A 30 1.12 7.00 12.73
CA GLY A 30 0.37 5.90 13.35
C GLY A 30 -0.35 4.98 12.37
N TYR A 31 -0.12 5.14 11.07
CA TYR A 31 -0.78 4.35 10.02
C TYR A 31 0.23 3.56 9.20
N TRP A 32 -0.32 2.55 8.54
CA TRP A 32 0.35 1.86 7.47
C TRP A 32 -0.20 2.26 6.10
N TYR A 33 0.65 2.26 5.09
CA TYR A 33 0.36 2.76 3.75
C TYR A 33 0.71 1.72 2.70
N VAL A 34 -0.28 1.38 1.90
CA VAL A 34 -0.20 0.37 0.82
C VAL A 34 -0.62 0.97 -0.52
N SER A 35 -0.03 0.43 -1.57
CA SER A 35 -0.47 0.57 -2.96
C SER A 35 -0.21 -0.78 -3.61
N PHE A 36 -1.13 -1.20 -4.47
CA PHE A 36 -1.06 -2.49 -5.14
C PHE A 36 -1.79 -2.46 -6.48
N ASP A 37 -1.57 -3.50 -7.26
CA ASP A 37 -2.22 -3.74 -8.54
C ASP A 37 -3.36 -4.76 -8.39
N GLU A 38 -4.01 -5.13 -9.49
CA GLU A 38 -4.87 -6.30 -9.53
C GLU A 38 -4.11 -7.54 -9.03
N LYS A 39 -4.82 -8.40 -8.30
CA LYS A 39 -4.25 -9.58 -7.64
C LYS A 39 -3.33 -10.40 -8.54
N GLU A 40 -3.76 -10.68 -9.77
CA GLU A 40 -3.04 -11.53 -10.72
C GLU A 40 -1.75 -10.89 -11.26
N ALA A 41 -1.57 -9.58 -11.07
CA ALA A 41 -0.34 -8.86 -11.42
C ALA A 41 0.65 -8.80 -10.25
N LEU A 42 0.25 -9.21 -9.03
CA LEU A 42 1.12 -9.19 -7.86
C LEU A 42 2.10 -10.36 -7.86
N TRP A 43 3.29 -10.13 -7.32
CA TRP A 43 4.25 -11.20 -7.12
C TRP A 43 3.73 -12.16 -6.03
N LYS A 44 3.84 -13.45 -6.32
CA LYS A 44 3.45 -14.54 -5.42
C LYS A 44 4.70 -15.14 -4.80
N ASP A 45 4.73 -15.23 -3.48
CA ASP A 45 5.85 -15.82 -2.77
C ASP A 45 5.85 -17.36 -2.83
N ALA A 46 6.87 -17.98 -2.23
CA ALA A 46 7.04 -19.44 -2.20
C ALA A 46 5.91 -20.17 -1.47
N ASP A 47 5.22 -19.50 -0.55
CA ASP A 47 4.08 -20.05 0.20
C ASP A 47 2.75 -19.86 -0.56
N GLY A 48 2.80 -19.18 -1.71
CA GLY A 48 1.66 -18.95 -2.57
C GLY A 48 0.81 -17.72 -2.19
N SER A 49 1.35 -16.78 -1.41
CA SER A 49 0.68 -15.55 -1.02
C SER A 49 1.08 -14.39 -1.95
N HIS A 50 0.11 -13.55 -2.33
CA HIS A 50 0.43 -12.34 -3.12
C HIS A 50 0.96 -11.26 -2.18
N ARG A 51 2.13 -10.73 -2.49
CA ARG A 51 2.81 -9.74 -1.67
C ARG A 51 2.60 -8.34 -2.21
N VAL A 52 2.39 -7.40 -1.30
CA VAL A 52 2.21 -5.97 -1.61
C VAL A 52 3.19 -5.12 -0.80
N PRO A 53 3.81 -4.09 -1.38
CA PRO A 53 4.64 -3.18 -0.61
C PRO A 53 3.83 -2.42 0.43
N HIS A 54 4.47 -2.24 1.58
CA HIS A 54 3.84 -1.67 2.74
C HIS A 54 4.82 -0.78 3.50
N VAL A 55 4.36 0.42 3.88
CA VAL A 55 5.16 1.37 4.66
C VAL A 55 4.40 1.79 5.91
N ARG A 56 5.03 1.67 7.07
CA ARG A 56 4.51 2.19 8.34
C ARG A 56 5.12 3.55 8.64
N ARG A 57 4.28 4.53 9.01
CA ARG A 57 4.72 5.73 9.72
C ARG A 57 4.42 5.55 11.21
N TYR A 58 5.44 5.29 12.02
CA TYR A 58 5.25 5.17 13.47
C TYR A 58 4.74 6.48 14.08
N SER A 59 4.09 6.38 15.24
CA SER A 59 3.67 7.56 16.03
C SER A 59 4.86 8.45 16.43
N GLY A 60 6.04 7.85 16.62
CA GLY A 60 7.31 8.56 16.85
C GLY A 60 7.83 9.32 15.62
N GLY A 61 7.33 9.02 14.42
CA GLY A 61 7.77 9.62 13.16
C GLY A 61 8.74 8.76 12.34
N ASP A 62 9.26 7.68 12.92
CA ASP A 62 10.10 6.71 12.20
C ASP A 62 9.32 5.95 11.14
N TRP A 63 10.06 5.33 10.22
CA TRP A 63 9.53 4.60 9.07
C TRP A 63 9.94 3.13 9.12
N TYR A 64 9.04 2.26 8.66
CA TYR A 64 9.32 0.83 8.48
C TYR A 64 8.75 0.35 7.15
N PHE A 65 9.52 -0.48 6.47
CA PHE A 65 9.20 -1.04 5.16
C PHE A 65 9.06 -2.55 5.28
N ASP A 66 7.99 -3.09 4.69
CA ASP A 66 7.69 -4.51 4.71
C ASP A 66 6.84 -4.93 3.51
N LEU A 67 6.60 -6.23 3.38
CA LEU A 67 5.66 -6.81 2.42
C LEU A 67 4.42 -7.35 3.15
N GLY A 68 3.28 -6.69 2.93
CA GLY A 68 1.98 -7.19 3.34
C GLY A 68 1.52 -8.39 2.50
N THR A 69 0.60 -9.18 3.04
CA THR A 69 -0.08 -10.26 2.31
C THR A 69 -1.45 -9.76 1.84
N PHE A 70 -1.68 -9.77 0.53
CA PHE A 70 -2.92 -9.28 -0.09
C PHE A 70 -4.15 -10.06 0.37
N GLU A 71 -4.01 -11.37 0.60
CA GLU A 71 -5.10 -12.25 1.03
C GLU A 71 -5.56 -12.02 2.48
N ASN A 72 -4.75 -11.35 3.30
CA ASN A 72 -5.06 -11.18 4.71
C ASN A 72 -6.09 -10.08 4.92
N VAL A 73 -6.91 -10.22 5.97
CA VAL A 73 -7.71 -9.11 6.49
C VAL A 73 -6.76 -8.12 7.15
N TRP A 74 -6.80 -6.87 6.70
CA TRP A 74 -5.96 -5.80 7.24
C TRP A 74 -6.66 -5.07 8.39
N TYR A 75 -5.86 -4.53 9.30
CA TYR A 75 -6.35 -3.79 10.45
C TYR A 75 -6.78 -2.36 10.08
N ASN A 76 -7.52 -1.72 10.97
CA ASN A 76 -8.08 -0.37 10.76
C ASN A 76 -7.02 0.75 10.63
N ASP A 77 -5.77 0.45 10.92
CA ASP A 77 -4.64 1.36 10.77
C ASP A 77 -3.99 1.30 9.37
N HIS A 78 -4.53 0.51 8.44
CA HIS A 78 -4.05 0.42 7.06
C HIS A 78 -4.80 1.40 6.15
N CYS A 79 -4.05 2.19 5.40
CA CYS A 79 -4.53 3.17 4.44
C CYS A 79 -4.10 2.79 3.03
N LEU A 80 -5.09 2.62 2.14
CA LEU A 80 -4.84 2.47 0.71
C LEU A 80 -4.53 3.83 0.08
N LEU A 81 -3.36 3.93 -0.54
CA LEU A 81 -2.99 5.06 -1.38
C LEU A 81 -3.58 4.83 -2.77
N CYS A 82 -4.57 5.65 -3.13
CA CYS A 82 -5.20 5.64 -4.44
C CYS A 82 -4.75 6.84 -5.25
N PHE A 83 -4.44 6.62 -6.52
CA PHE A 83 -4.14 7.67 -7.49
C PHE A 83 -5.34 7.80 -8.41
N CYS A 84 -5.78 9.02 -8.69
CA CYS A 84 -6.86 9.30 -9.63
C CYS A 84 -6.40 10.40 -10.59
N ASP A 85 -6.95 10.41 -11.79
CA ASP A 85 -6.82 11.52 -12.73
C ASP A 85 -7.75 12.69 -12.36
#